data_AF-A0A067RDK1-F1
#
_entry.id   AF-A0A067RDK1-F1
#
_cell.length_a   1.000
_cell.length_b   1.000
_cell.length_c   1.000
_cell.angle_alpha   90.00
_cell.angle_beta   90.00
_cell.angle_gamma   90.00
#
_symmetry.space_group_name_H-M   'P 1'
#
loop_
_entity.id
_entity.type
_entity.pdbx_description
1 polymer ?
#
loop_
_entity_poly.entity_id
_entity_poly.type
_entity_poly.pdbx_seq_one_letter_code
_entity_poly.pdbx_strand_id
1 'polypeptide(L)'
;MQALHLAGVSGHGRLMNPPARNSMWRFGYPNPVNYNDNELFCGGHAVQWEQNQGRCGVCGDPWHLTEPRPHEAGGQFAKGIISRHYTSGQEIDVEVELTANHWGRFEMFLCPNNNPRYEATQSCFERFPLYVSGSREVAFHIPLESKKKEVFQYKVRLPPYITCTQCVIQWTYYTGNMWGTCVNGTEGLGCGRPETFRNCADVTIVTSTAGLPPIFIGQQDNPFLLYYRDFRSPILVSPLIIRQQVCLPTPLYKRLPGIENWCQTNCLRYPPNCSPMICQCPEVCDAIGELEGRAGADVYCLDKCVVYPSQCPADRCRCY
;
A
#
# COMPACT_ATOMS: atom_id res chain seq x y z
N MET A 1 -5.06 -39.37 -6.05
CA MET A 1 -5.58 -38.03 -5.70
C MET A 1 -4.39 -37.19 -5.25
N GLN A 2 -3.82 -36.42 -6.18
CA GLN A 2 -2.75 -35.47 -5.84
C GLN A 2 -3.40 -34.29 -5.11
N ALA A 3 -2.96 -34.04 -3.89
CA ALA A 3 -3.27 -32.82 -3.17
C ALA A 3 -2.76 -31.64 -4.00
N LEU A 4 -3.65 -30.77 -4.46
CA LEU A 4 -3.26 -29.42 -4.87
C LEU A 4 -2.64 -28.77 -3.62
N HIS A 5 -1.32 -28.59 -3.63
CA HIS A 5 -0.73 -27.55 -2.81
C HIS A 5 -1.32 -26.22 -3.31
N LEU A 6 -2.31 -25.71 -2.58
CA LEU A 6 -2.70 -24.31 -2.62
C LEU A 6 -1.46 -23.50 -2.25
N ALA A 7 -0.69 -23.13 -3.27
CA ALA A 7 0.27 -22.05 -3.14
C ALA A 7 -0.53 -20.82 -2.72
N GLY A 8 -0.41 -20.42 -1.45
CA GLY A 8 -1.00 -19.18 -0.97
C GLY A 8 -0.44 -18.06 -1.84
N VAL A 9 -1.30 -17.48 -2.68
CA VAL A 9 -0.94 -16.33 -3.49
C VAL A 9 -1.14 -15.12 -2.56
N SER A 10 -0.03 -14.47 -2.20
CA SER A 10 -0.03 -13.37 -1.26
C SER A 10 -0.40 -12.08 -1.99
N GLY A 11 -1.32 -11.32 -1.42
CA GLY A 11 -1.60 -10.00 -1.90
C GLY A 11 -0.49 -9.02 -1.64
N HIS A 12 -0.55 -7.92 -2.36
CA HIS A 12 0.40 -6.85 -2.19
C HIS A 12 -0.30 -5.54 -2.47
N GLY A 13 -0.31 -4.66 -1.48
CA GLY A 13 -1.07 -3.43 -1.52
C GLY A 13 -0.57 -2.37 -0.56
N ARG A 14 -0.71 -1.11 -0.98
CA ARG A 14 -0.32 0.04 -0.17
C ARG A 14 -1.28 1.21 -0.32
N LEU A 15 -1.45 1.96 0.77
CA LEU A 15 -2.20 3.21 0.79
C LEU A 15 -1.28 4.36 0.30
N MET A 16 -1.64 4.92 -0.85
CA MET A 16 -0.88 5.96 -1.55
C MET A 16 -1.44 7.36 -1.31
N ASN A 17 -2.75 7.50 -1.05
CA ASN A 17 -3.34 8.76 -0.63
C ASN A 17 -4.41 8.52 0.45
N PRO A 18 -4.31 9.14 1.65
CA PRO A 18 -3.11 9.83 2.16
C PRO A 18 -1.89 8.87 2.22
N PRO A 19 -0.67 9.30 1.88
CA PRO A 19 0.50 8.44 1.90
C PRO A 19 0.73 7.82 3.29
N ALA A 20 0.72 6.49 3.38
CA ALA A 20 0.99 5.80 4.63
C ALA A 20 2.47 5.77 4.99
N ARG A 21 2.79 5.59 6.28
CA ARG A 21 4.15 5.61 6.88
C ARG A 21 5.19 4.81 6.07
N ASN A 22 4.78 3.64 5.57
CA ASN A 22 5.55 2.72 4.73
C ASN A 22 5.85 3.27 3.32
N SER A 23 4.95 4.07 2.75
CA SER A 23 5.02 4.57 1.37
C SER A 23 5.41 6.04 1.27
N MET A 24 5.51 6.79 2.37
CA MET A 24 5.85 8.21 2.39
C MET A 24 7.14 8.53 1.60
N TRP A 25 8.15 7.66 1.64
CA TRP A 25 9.40 7.88 0.89
C TRP A 25 9.19 7.97 -0.64
N ARG A 26 8.14 7.35 -1.18
CA ARG A 26 7.78 7.42 -2.62
C ARG A 26 7.35 8.81 -3.07
N PHE A 27 6.95 9.64 -2.12
CA PHE A 27 6.53 11.03 -2.31
C PHE A 27 7.63 12.03 -1.91
N GLY A 28 8.84 11.57 -1.57
CA GLY A 28 9.96 12.43 -1.18
C GLY A 28 9.99 12.83 0.29
N TYR A 29 9.06 12.35 1.12
CA TYR A 29 9.16 12.54 2.57
C TYR A 29 10.44 11.91 3.13
N PRO A 30 11.01 12.45 4.22
CA PRO A 30 12.27 11.97 4.81
C PRO A 30 12.08 10.71 5.66
N ASN A 31 11.20 9.79 5.23
CA ASN A 31 11.04 8.47 5.83
C ASN A 31 12.15 7.54 5.30
N PRO A 32 12.62 6.57 6.10
CA PRO A 32 13.47 5.51 5.60
C PRO A 32 12.79 4.78 4.42
N VAL A 33 13.56 4.40 3.42
CA VAL A 33 13.06 3.65 2.26
C VAL A 33 12.62 2.26 2.71
N ASN A 34 11.36 1.92 2.42
CA ASN A 34 10.83 0.57 2.54
C ASN A 34 10.47 0.08 1.14
N TYR A 35 11.32 -0.75 0.53
CA TYR A 35 11.04 -1.28 -0.80
C TYR A 35 9.80 -2.18 -0.79
N ASN A 36 9.54 -2.90 0.29
CA ASN A 36 8.40 -3.80 0.46
C ASN A 36 7.25 -3.10 1.20
N ASP A 37 7.01 -1.84 0.89
CA ASP A 37 5.95 -1.05 1.50
C ASP A 37 4.54 -1.55 1.15
N ASN A 38 4.41 -2.42 0.15
CA ASN A 38 3.18 -3.13 -0.20
C ASN A 38 2.96 -4.45 0.57
N GLU A 39 3.86 -4.83 1.49
CA GLU A 39 3.84 -6.12 2.22
C GLU A 39 3.50 -5.97 3.71
N LEU A 40 2.71 -4.96 4.10
CA LEU A 40 2.24 -4.84 5.50
C LEU A 40 1.06 -5.76 5.80
N PHE A 41 1.27 -7.05 5.54
CA PHE A 41 0.34 -8.16 5.61
C PHE A 41 0.32 -8.91 6.96
N CYS A 42 0.58 -8.21 8.07
CA CYS A 42 0.59 -8.82 9.41
C CYS A 42 1.64 -9.94 9.60
N GLY A 43 2.69 -9.93 8.78
CA GLY A 43 3.72 -10.97 8.70
C GLY A 43 3.40 -12.16 7.78
N GLY A 44 2.30 -12.07 7.03
CA GLY A 44 1.80 -13.12 6.14
C GLY A 44 0.73 -13.99 6.81
N HIS A 45 -0.07 -14.68 5.98
CA HIS A 45 -1.26 -15.42 6.44
C HIS A 45 -0.99 -16.39 7.61
N ALA A 46 0.00 -17.27 7.47
CA ALA A 46 0.32 -18.28 8.49
C ALA A 46 0.80 -17.63 9.81
N VAL A 47 1.60 -16.56 9.71
CA VAL A 47 2.08 -15.82 10.88
C VAL A 47 0.91 -15.16 11.60
N GLN A 48 -0.01 -14.52 10.87
CA GLN A 48 -1.19 -13.89 11.46
C GLN A 48 -2.10 -14.94 12.12
N TRP A 49 -2.54 -15.95 11.39
CA TRP A 49 -3.63 -16.82 11.84
C TRP A 49 -3.19 -17.99 12.70
N GLU A 50 -2.06 -18.62 12.38
CA GLU A 50 -1.60 -19.82 13.10
C GLU A 50 -0.69 -19.45 14.28
N GLN A 51 0.28 -18.55 14.07
CA GLN A 51 1.21 -18.14 15.13
C GLN A 51 0.61 -17.06 16.05
N ASN A 52 0.04 -16.01 15.47
CA ASN A 52 -0.45 -14.85 16.23
C ASN A 52 -1.94 -14.94 16.60
N GLN A 53 -2.62 -16.04 16.26
CA GLN A 53 -4.04 -16.29 16.57
C GLN A 53 -4.98 -15.23 16.01
N GLY A 54 -4.74 -14.82 14.76
CA GLY A 54 -5.49 -13.78 14.04
C GLY A 54 -5.05 -12.34 14.36
N ARG A 55 -4.15 -12.14 15.33
CA ARG A 55 -3.69 -10.81 15.71
C ARG A 55 -2.71 -10.23 14.69
N CYS A 56 -2.82 -8.92 14.52
CA CYS A 56 -2.00 -8.11 13.62
C CYS A 56 -1.62 -6.81 14.34
N GLY A 57 -0.42 -6.29 14.08
CA GLY A 57 -0.02 -4.96 14.55
C GLY A 57 -1.00 -3.88 14.10
N VAL A 58 -1.02 -2.77 14.81
CA VAL A 58 -1.94 -1.66 14.53
C VAL A 58 -1.73 -1.15 13.10
N CYS A 59 -0.47 -1.09 12.67
CA CYS A 59 -0.09 -0.59 11.36
C CYS A 59 0.47 -1.68 10.43
N GLY A 60 0.02 -2.94 10.59
CA GLY A 60 0.27 -4.03 9.63
C GLY A 60 1.56 -4.82 9.84
N ASP A 61 2.34 -4.48 10.86
CA ASP A 61 3.48 -5.28 11.31
C ASP A 61 3.02 -6.64 11.90
N PRO A 62 3.86 -7.69 11.85
CA PRO A 62 3.58 -8.93 12.56
C PRO A 62 3.39 -8.70 14.06
N TRP A 63 2.32 -9.26 14.62
CA TRP A 63 1.92 -8.98 16.00
C TRP A 63 2.99 -9.36 17.04
N HIS A 64 3.72 -10.45 16.83
CA HIS A 64 4.74 -10.93 17.77
C HIS A 64 6.04 -10.12 17.79
N LEU A 65 6.22 -9.14 16.90
CA LEU A 65 7.38 -8.26 16.94
C LEU A 65 7.39 -7.44 18.24
N THR A 66 8.58 -7.21 18.78
CA THR A 66 8.78 -6.36 19.96
C THR A 66 8.30 -4.94 19.68
N GLU A 67 7.63 -4.34 20.65
CA GLU A 67 7.18 -2.95 20.57
C GLU A 67 8.31 -1.95 20.89
N PRO A 68 8.34 -0.77 20.23
CA PRO A 68 7.42 -0.35 19.17
C PRO A 68 7.71 -1.08 17.85
N ARG A 69 6.65 -1.58 17.20
CA ARG A 69 6.80 -2.22 15.88
C ARG A 69 7.22 -1.17 14.84
N PRO A 70 7.86 -1.57 13.72
CA PRO A 70 8.45 -0.63 12.78
C PRO A 70 7.53 0.49 12.28
N HIS A 71 6.23 0.21 12.09
CA HIS A 71 5.25 1.18 11.58
C HIS A 71 4.34 1.77 12.66
N GLU A 72 4.57 1.46 13.93
CA GLU A 72 3.88 2.01 15.10
C GLU A 72 4.70 3.14 15.74
N ALA A 73 4.09 4.00 16.56
CA ALA A 73 4.66 5.19 17.17
C ALA A 73 5.97 4.87 17.91
N GLY A 74 7.03 5.62 17.58
CA GLY A 74 8.39 5.36 18.07
C GLY A 74 9.18 4.36 17.21
N GLY A 75 8.52 3.67 16.28
CA GLY A 75 9.12 2.76 15.31
C GLY A 75 9.92 3.47 14.21
N GLN A 76 10.53 2.66 13.34
CA GLN A 76 11.39 3.13 12.27
C GLN A 76 10.69 4.07 11.28
N PHE A 77 9.44 3.77 10.91
CA PHE A 77 8.67 4.48 9.88
C PHE A 77 7.64 5.46 10.45
N ALA A 78 7.26 5.33 11.73
CA ALA A 78 6.36 6.27 12.40
C ALA A 78 7.12 7.52 12.90
N LYS A 79 7.45 8.42 11.98
CA LYS A 79 8.19 9.67 12.27
C LYS A 79 7.31 10.82 12.77
N GLY A 80 6.00 10.65 12.85
CA GLY A 80 5.05 11.71 13.21
C GLY A 80 4.92 12.82 12.17
N ILE A 81 5.30 12.54 10.92
CA ILE A 81 5.21 13.49 9.81
C ILE A 81 3.78 13.49 9.30
N ILE A 82 3.15 14.67 9.28
CA ILE A 82 1.81 14.85 8.73
C ILE A 82 1.87 14.74 7.20
N SER A 83 1.13 13.78 6.66
CA SER A 83 1.10 13.47 5.23
C SER A 83 0.06 14.29 4.46
N ARG A 84 -1.00 14.73 5.14
CA ARG A 84 -2.12 15.52 4.56
C ARG A 84 -2.80 16.38 5.61
N HIS A 85 -3.34 17.50 5.16
CA HIS A 85 -4.16 18.42 5.94
C HIS A 85 -5.61 18.41 5.46
N TYR A 86 -6.55 18.15 6.37
CA TYR A 86 -7.97 18.08 6.07
C TYR A 86 -8.79 18.99 6.98
N THR A 87 -10.04 19.19 6.59
CA THR A 87 -11.06 19.87 7.39
C THR A 87 -12.06 18.86 7.96
N SER A 88 -12.61 19.18 9.13
CA SER A 88 -13.59 18.33 9.79
C SER A 88 -14.80 18.06 8.89
N GLY A 89 -15.22 16.80 8.77
CA GLY A 89 -16.34 16.39 7.92
C GLY A 89 -16.06 16.35 6.41
N GLN A 90 -14.83 16.64 5.97
CA GLN A 90 -14.43 16.67 4.57
C GLN A 90 -14.57 15.30 3.89
N GLU A 91 -14.99 15.34 2.63
CA GLU A 91 -14.84 14.21 1.70
C GLU A 91 -13.42 14.21 1.14
N ILE A 92 -12.67 13.13 1.37
CA ILE A 92 -11.26 13.03 1.00
C ILE A 92 -11.06 11.98 -0.11
N ASP A 93 -10.13 12.26 -1.01
CA ASP A 93 -9.69 11.31 -2.03
C ASP A 93 -8.77 10.26 -1.40
N VAL A 94 -9.03 9.01 -1.73
CA VAL A 94 -8.24 7.85 -1.33
C VAL A 94 -7.66 7.21 -2.58
N GLU A 95 -6.37 6.91 -2.54
CA GLU A 95 -5.69 6.12 -3.57
C GLU A 95 -5.03 4.91 -2.92
N VAL A 96 -5.41 3.73 -3.39
CA VAL A 96 -4.81 2.45 -3.01
C VAL A 96 -4.17 1.84 -4.25
N GLU A 97 -2.92 1.42 -4.15
CA GLU A 97 -2.23 0.70 -5.21
C GLU A 97 -2.09 -0.77 -4.80
N LEU A 98 -2.74 -1.67 -5.53
CA LEU A 98 -2.53 -3.11 -5.41
C LEU A 98 -1.55 -3.54 -6.49
N THR A 99 -0.35 -3.94 -6.08
CA THR A 99 0.64 -4.54 -7.00
C THR A 99 0.34 -6.00 -7.28
N ALA A 100 -0.40 -6.66 -6.38
CA ALA A 100 -1.04 -7.96 -6.59
C ALA A 100 -2.44 -7.93 -5.98
N ASN A 101 -3.45 -7.85 -6.84
CA ASN A 101 -4.86 -7.74 -6.49
C ASN A 101 -5.48 -9.13 -6.29
N HIS A 102 -6.02 -9.36 -5.10
CA HIS A 102 -6.69 -10.60 -4.71
C HIS A 102 -8.17 -10.39 -4.39
N TRP A 103 -8.77 -9.35 -4.98
CA TRP A 103 -10.14 -8.91 -4.71
C TRP A 103 -10.42 -8.77 -3.21
N GLY A 104 -11.69 -8.73 -2.81
CA GLY A 104 -12.08 -8.53 -1.41
C GLY A 104 -12.49 -7.09 -1.18
N ARG A 105 -12.03 -6.47 -0.09
CA ARG A 105 -12.49 -5.13 0.29
C ARG A 105 -11.49 -4.31 1.09
N PHE A 106 -11.60 -3.00 0.97
CA PHE A 106 -10.90 -2.04 1.82
C PHE A 106 -11.84 -1.49 2.88
N GLU A 107 -11.32 -1.30 4.09
CA GLU A 107 -12.00 -0.59 5.17
C GLU A 107 -11.07 0.48 5.71
N MET A 108 -11.62 1.64 6.08
CA MET A 108 -10.83 2.75 6.62
C MET A 108 -11.43 3.28 7.91
N PHE A 109 -10.54 3.57 8.85
CA PHE A 109 -10.90 4.09 10.16
C PHE A 109 -9.98 5.24 10.55
N LEU A 110 -10.44 6.09 11.46
CA LEU A 110 -9.70 7.22 11.98
C LEU A 110 -9.46 7.04 13.48
N CYS A 111 -8.30 7.46 13.98
CA CYS A 111 -8.08 7.68 15.40
C CYS A 111 -7.57 9.10 15.64
N PRO A 112 -8.31 9.94 16.38
CA PRO A 112 -7.83 11.25 16.84
C PRO A 112 -6.69 11.08 17.86
N ASN A 113 -5.44 11.11 17.39
CA ASN A 113 -4.24 10.80 18.19
C ASN A 113 -3.30 12.00 18.31
N ASN A 114 -3.58 12.93 19.22
CA ASN A 114 -2.87 14.22 19.27
C ASN A 114 -1.40 14.17 19.74
N ASN A 115 -0.78 12.98 19.78
CA ASN A 115 0.62 12.83 20.17
C ASN A 115 1.31 11.71 19.38
N PRO A 116 2.26 12.04 18.48
CA PRO A 116 2.92 11.06 17.62
C PRO A 116 3.84 10.08 18.35
N ARG A 117 4.04 10.25 19.67
CA ARG A 117 4.81 9.31 20.51
C ARG A 117 3.96 8.23 21.16
N TYR A 118 2.63 8.35 21.09
CA TYR A 118 1.70 7.33 21.59
C TYR A 118 1.01 6.67 20.40
N GLU A 119 1.00 5.34 20.39
CA GLU A 119 0.38 4.57 19.31
C GLU A 119 -1.15 4.63 19.42
N ALA A 120 -1.81 4.76 18.26
CA ALA A 120 -3.26 4.66 18.19
C ALA A 120 -3.68 3.23 18.55
N THR A 121 -4.87 3.07 19.12
CA THR A 121 -5.36 1.73 19.49
C THR A 121 -6.46 1.27 18.54
N GLN A 122 -6.60 -0.05 18.36
CA GLN A 122 -7.71 -0.60 17.58
C GLN A 122 -9.07 -0.13 18.11
N SER A 123 -9.21 -0.04 19.44
CA SER A 123 -10.42 0.46 20.10
C SER A 123 -10.74 1.95 19.83
N CYS A 124 -9.75 2.73 19.39
CA CYS A 124 -9.95 4.11 18.94
C CYS A 124 -10.49 4.12 17.51
N PHE A 125 -9.86 3.36 16.62
CA PHE A 125 -10.26 3.23 15.22
C PHE A 125 -11.71 2.77 15.07
N GLU A 126 -12.12 1.76 15.82
CA GLU A 126 -13.47 1.19 15.78
C GLU A 126 -14.58 2.20 16.12
N ARG A 127 -14.25 3.32 16.79
CA ARG A 127 -15.21 4.39 17.11
C ARG A 127 -15.43 5.37 15.97
N PHE A 128 -14.52 5.43 15.01
CA PHE A 128 -14.55 6.43 13.92
C PHE A 128 -14.34 5.76 12.55
N PRO A 129 -15.30 4.95 12.09
CA PRO A 129 -15.28 4.42 10.73
C PRO A 129 -15.40 5.53 9.69
N LEU A 130 -14.70 5.37 8.57
CA LEU A 130 -14.81 6.26 7.41
C LEU A 130 -15.71 5.60 6.35
N TYR A 131 -16.84 6.23 6.07
CA TYR A 131 -17.80 5.71 5.09
C TYR A 131 -17.41 6.08 3.67
N VAL A 132 -17.58 5.14 2.74
CA VAL A 132 -17.42 5.38 1.31
C VAL A 132 -18.44 6.43 0.86
N SER A 133 -17.96 7.42 0.13
CA SER A 133 -18.77 8.57 -0.26
C SER A 133 -19.89 8.16 -1.20
N GLY A 134 -21.10 8.65 -0.95
CA GLY A 134 -22.30 8.24 -1.69
C GLY A 134 -22.90 6.89 -1.24
N SER A 135 -22.32 6.21 -0.24
CA SER A 135 -22.87 4.98 0.35
C SER A 135 -23.03 5.11 1.87
N ARG A 136 -23.55 4.04 2.50
CA ARG A 136 -23.57 3.87 3.97
C ARG A 136 -22.61 2.77 4.42
N GLU A 137 -21.72 2.35 3.53
CA GLU A 137 -20.80 1.24 3.76
C GLU A 137 -19.42 1.78 4.17
N VAL A 138 -18.79 1.10 5.12
CA VAL A 138 -17.38 1.33 5.47
C VAL A 138 -16.46 0.59 4.48
N ALA A 139 -16.97 -0.51 3.94
CA ALA A 139 -16.26 -1.34 2.99
C ALA A 139 -16.34 -0.77 1.57
N PHE A 140 -15.19 -0.55 0.95
CA PHE A 140 -15.07 -0.44 -0.49
C PHE A 140 -14.81 -1.84 -1.07
N HIS A 141 -15.77 -2.39 -1.81
CA HIS A 141 -15.62 -3.69 -2.46
C HIS A 141 -14.88 -3.57 -3.78
N ILE A 142 -13.81 -4.38 -3.95
CA ILE A 142 -13.01 -4.38 -5.17
C ILE A 142 -13.84 -4.99 -6.32
N PRO A 143 -14.01 -4.30 -7.46
CA PRO A 143 -14.73 -4.84 -8.62
C PRO A 143 -14.09 -6.11 -9.15
N LEU A 144 -14.90 -7.09 -9.57
CA LEU A 144 -14.40 -8.41 -10.00
C LEU A 144 -13.62 -8.35 -11.32
N GLU A 145 -13.93 -7.36 -12.15
CA GLU A 145 -13.30 -7.06 -13.43
C GLU A 145 -11.95 -6.32 -13.32
N SER A 146 -11.53 -5.97 -12.09
CA SER A 146 -10.27 -5.28 -11.85
C SER A 146 -9.06 -6.12 -12.27
N LYS A 147 -8.00 -5.42 -12.69
CA LYS A 147 -6.76 -6.04 -13.15
C LYS A 147 -5.96 -6.64 -12.00
N LYS A 148 -5.02 -7.53 -12.35
CA LYS A 148 -4.06 -8.14 -11.41
C LYS A 148 -3.21 -7.10 -10.67
N LYS A 149 -2.85 -6.01 -11.35
CA LYS A 149 -2.25 -4.80 -10.77
C LYS A 149 -3.17 -3.64 -11.12
N GLU A 150 -3.62 -2.88 -10.12
CA GLU A 150 -4.60 -1.81 -10.30
C GLU A 150 -4.41 -0.72 -9.24
N VAL A 151 -4.69 0.52 -9.63
CA VAL A 151 -4.82 1.65 -8.71
C VAL A 151 -6.31 1.93 -8.51
N PHE A 152 -6.78 1.82 -7.28
CA PHE A 152 -8.15 2.12 -6.89
C PHE A 152 -8.22 3.54 -6.34
N GLN A 153 -9.07 4.36 -6.97
CA GLN A 153 -9.38 5.70 -6.51
C GLN A 153 -10.85 5.76 -6.10
N TYR A 154 -11.08 6.15 -4.86
CA TYR A 154 -12.41 6.31 -4.29
C TYR A 154 -12.37 7.41 -3.22
N LYS A 155 -13.53 7.77 -2.69
CA LYS A 155 -13.62 8.82 -1.68
C LYS A 155 -14.23 8.29 -0.40
N VAL A 156 -13.74 8.79 0.72
CA VAL A 156 -14.34 8.52 2.04
C VAL A 156 -14.65 9.82 2.76
N ARG A 157 -15.61 9.79 3.67
CA ARG A 157 -16.00 10.95 4.46
C ARG A 157 -15.39 10.92 5.85
N LEU A 158 -14.65 11.97 6.20
CA LEU A 158 -14.16 12.16 7.57
C LEU A 158 -15.33 12.42 8.53
N PRO A 159 -15.27 11.97 9.80
CA PRO A 159 -16.34 12.21 10.76
C PRO A 159 -16.47 13.72 11.03
N PRO A 160 -17.70 14.25 11.09
CA PRO A 160 -17.92 15.64 11.43
C PRO A 160 -17.54 15.90 12.90
N TYR A 161 -17.17 17.14 13.21
CA TYR A 161 -16.83 17.62 14.56
C TYR A 161 -15.59 16.97 15.19
N ILE A 162 -14.81 16.22 14.41
CA ILE A 162 -13.50 15.72 14.80
C ILE A 162 -12.40 16.66 14.33
N THR A 163 -11.46 16.95 15.22
CA THR A 163 -10.24 17.69 14.95
C THR A 163 -9.08 17.04 15.68
N CYS A 164 -7.88 17.13 15.11
CA CYS A 164 -6.68 16.55 15.69
C CYS A 164 -5.43 17.20 15.10
N THR A 165 -4.41 17.42 15.93
CA THR A 165 -3.09 17.88 15.46
C THR A 165 -2.36 16.77 14.72
N GLN A 166 -2.57 15.53 15.15
CA GLN A 166 -2.14 14.31 14.50
C GLN A 166 -3.30 13.31 14.62
N CYS A 167 -3.84 12.86 13.51
CA CYS A 167 -4.75 11.74 13.43
C CYS A 167 -4.02 10.61 12.74
N VAL A 168 -4.39 9.38 13.08
CA VAL A 168 -4.00 8.22 12.30
C VAL A 168 -5.20 7.78 11.48
N ILE A 169 -5.03 7.61 10.18
CA ILE A 169 -5.95 6.89 9.31
C ILE A 169 -5.40 5.47 9.13
N GLN A 170 -6.17 4.47 9.52
CA GLN A 170 -5.86 3.06 9.31
C GLN A 170 -6.64 2.56 8.10
N TRP A 171 -5.92 2.18 7.04
CA TRP A 171 -6.47 1.43 5.92
C TRP A 171 -6.24 -0.05 6.16
N THR A 172 -7.29 -0.86 6.03
CA THR A 172 -7.21 -2.32 6.11
C THR A 172 -7.71 -2.93 4.81
N TYR A 173 -6.96 -3.86 4.25
CA TYR A 173 -7.37 -4.67 3.12
C TYR A 173 -7.56 -6.12 3.55
N TYR A 174 -8.75 -6.65 3.32
CA TYR A 174 -9.08 -8.06 3.48
C TYR A 174 -9.18 -8.71 2.11
N THR A 175 -8.30 -9.67 1.81
CA THR A 175 -8.30 -10.36 0.51
C THR A 175 -9.55 -11.22 0.32
N GLY A 176 -9.96 -11.40 -0.93
CA GLY A 176 -11.18 -12.14 -1.31
C GLY A 176 -10.93 -13.45 -2.07
N ASN A 177 -9.67 -13.81 -2.29
CA ASN A 177 -9.26 -14.98 -3.08
C ASN A 177 -9.15 -16.28 -2.28
N MET A 178 -9.42 -16.26 -0.96
CA MET A 178 -9.26 -17.44 -0.11
C MET A 178 -10.51 -18.32 -0.10
N TRP A 179 -10.34 -19.64 -0.18
CA TRP A 179 -11.41 -20.60 0.07
C TRP A 179 -11.48 -20.95 1.55
N GLY A 180 -12.67 -20.92 2.15
CA GLY A 180 -12.84 -21.29 3.54
C GLY A 180 -14.29 -21.43 3.96
N THR A 181 -14.50 -21.67 5.26
CA THR A 181 -15.84 -21.82 5.84
C THR A 181 -16.47 -20.46 6.08
N CYS A 182 -17.64 -20.25 5.50
CA CYS A 182 -18.50 -19.07 5.67
C CYS A 182 -19.26 -19.14 7.01
N VAL A 183 -19.86 -18.02 7.44
CA VAL A 183 -20.57 -17.91 8.73
C VAL A 183 -21.74 -18.90 8.86
N ASN A 184 -22.39 -19.22 7.74
CA ASN A 184 -23.47 -20.20 7.65
C ASN A 184 -22.99 -21.67 7.61
N GLY A 185 -21.69 -21.92 7.78
CA GLY A 185 -21.08 -23.26 7.75
C GLY A 185 -20.84 -23.83 6.35
N THR A 186 -21.22 -23.14 5.27
CA THR A 186 -20.88 -23.55 3.91
C THR A 186 -19.43 -23.22 3.60
N GLU A 187 -18.84 -23.85 2.59
CA GLU A 187 -17.54 -23.43 2.08
C GLU A 187 -17.67 -22.62 0.79
N GLY A 188 -16.80 -21.65 0.60
CA GLY A 188 -16.79 -20.82 -0.60
C GLY A 188 -15.55 -19.94 -0.73
N LEU A 189 -15.38 -19.40 -1.94
CA LEU A 189 -14.38 -18.38 -2.23
C LEU A 189 -14.74 -17.06 -1.51
N GLY A 190 -13.75 -16.39 -0.94
CA GLY A 190 -13.92 -15.20 -0.11
C GLY A 190 -14.35 -15.48 1.33
N CYS A 191 -14.50 -16.76 1.72
CA CYS A 191 -14.84 -17.17 3.08
C CYS A 191 -13.60 -17.61 3.87
N GLY A 192 -13.76 -17.70 5.20
CA GLY A 192 -12.68 -18.05 6.11
C GLY A 192 -11.86 -16.87 6.59
N ARG A 193 -10.56 -17.12 6.82
CA ARG A 193 -9.61 -16.20 7.44
C ARG A 193 -8.78 -15.48 6.36
N PRO A 194 -9.11 -14.24 5.96
CA PRO A 194 -8.43 -13.57 4.86
C PRO A 194 -6.98 -13.21 5.24
N GLU A 195 -6.10 -13.11 4.24
CA GLU A 195 -4.87 -12.35 4.42
C GLU A 195 -5.24 -10.88 4.63
N THR A 196 -4.59 -10.23 5.60
CA THR A 196 -4.94 -8.88 6.03
C THR A 196 -3.75 -7.96 5.85
N PHE A 197 -3.94 -6.83 5.17
CA PHE A 197 -2.95 -5.76 5.07
C PHE A 197 -3.42 -4.57 5.88
N ARG A 198 -2.52 -3.90 6.59
CA ARG A 198 -2.83 -2.64 7.28
C ARG A 198 -1.77 -1.60 7.02
N ASN A 199 -2.19 -0.38 6.72
CA ASN A 199 -1.29 0.76 6.66
C ASN A 199 -1.84 1.90 7.52
N CYS A 200 -0.94 2.69 8.09
CA CYS A 200 -1.27 3.87 8.87
C CYS A 200 -0.74 5.13 8.18
N ALA A 201 -1.59 6.14 8.02
CA ALA A 201 -1.21 7.47 7.54
C ALA A 201 -1.47 8.51 8.62
N ASP A 202 -0.47 9.35 8.89
CA ASP A 202 -0.59 10.44 9.85
C ASP A 202 -1.11 11.69 9.12
N VAL A 203 -2.21 12.28 9.58
CA VAL A 203 -2.87 13.44 8.96
C VAL A 203 -3.25 14.47 10.01
N THR A 204 -3.59 15.69 9.62
CA THR A 204 -4.17 16.68 10.55
C THR A 204 -5.58 17.05 10.12
N ILE A 205 -6.47 17.28 11.08
CA ILE A 205 -7.85 17.68 10.81
C ILE A 205 -8.16 18.93 11.62
N VAL A 206 -8.52 20.01 10.92
CA VAL A 206 -8.84 21.31 11.53
C VAL A 206 -10.31 21.68 11.33
N THR A 207 -10.81 22.62 12.13
CA THR A 207 -12.16 23.16 11.94
C THR A 207 -12.22 24.00 10.67
N SER A 208 -13.27 23.82 9.88
CA SER A 208 -13.61 24.76 8.80
C SER A 208 -14.22 26.03 9.42
N THR A 209 -13.39 26.95 9.91
CA THR A 209 -13.88 28.28 10.29
C THR A 209 -14.31 29.03 9.04
N ALA A 210 -15.56 29.51 9.02
CA ALA A 210 -16.16 30.26 7.92
C ALA A 210 -15.26 31.44 7.49
N GLY A 211 -14.88 31.42 6.21
CA GLY A 211 -13.92 32.34 5.61
C GLY A 211 -12.88 31.50 4.89
N LEU A 212 -12.82 31.65 3.56
CA LEU A 212 -11.87 31.03 2.63
C LEU A 212 -10.71 30.29 3.33
N PRO A 213 -10.55 28.96 3.13
CA PRO A 213 -9.42 28.24 3.72
C PRO A 213 -8.15 29.04 3.41
N PRO A 214 -7.30 29.37 4.40
CA PRO A 214 -6.05 30.03 4.08
C PRO A 214 -5.38 29.22 3.00
N ILE A 215 -5.00 29.89 1.90
CA ILE A 215 -4.52 29.30 0.65
C ILE A 215 -3.39 28.27 0.92
N PHE A 216 -2.72 28.40 2.05
CA PHE A 216 -1.66 27.54 2.58
C PHE A 216 -2.09 26.13 3.05
N ILE A 217 -3.37 25.85 3.38
CA ILE A 217 -3.79 24.53 3.91
C ILE A 217 -3.63 23.40 2.87
N GLY A 218 -3.67 23.71 1.57
CA GLY A 218 -3.43 22.73 0.49
C GLY A 218 -2.11 22.93 -0.27
N GLN A 219 -1.35 23.99 -0.01
CA GLN A 219 -0.20 24.38 -0.84
C GLN A 219 1.15 23.82 -0.35
N GLN A 220 1.22 23.23 0.85
CA GLN A 220 2.45 22.66 1.41
C GLN A 220 2.21 21.37 2.23
N ASP A 221 1.34 20.46 1.79
CA ASP A 221 1.21 19.13 2.42
C ASP A 221 2.59 18.42 2.48
N ASN A 222 3.40 18.59 1.44
CA ASN A 222 4.73 18.01 1.36
C ASN A 222 5.73 19.01 0.72
N PRO A 223 6.62 19.65 1.50
CA PRO A 223 7.62 20.57 0.96
C PRO A 223 8.70 19.87 0.12
N PHE A 224 8.78 18.54 0.16
CA PHE A 224 9.75 17.73 -0.59
C PHE A 224 9.18 17.19 -1.91
N LEU A 225 7.88 17.35 -2.17
CA LEU A 225 7.24 16.85 -3.39
C LEU A 225 7.72 17.64 -4.60
N LEU A 226 8.42 16.95 -5.50
CA LEU A 226 8.83 17.49 -6.78
C LEU A 226 7.69 17.34 -7.79
N TYR A 227 7.65 18.22 -8.77
CA TYR A 227 6.66 18.20 -9.83
C TYR A 227 7.35 18.20 -11.20
N TYR A 228 6.84 17.39 -12.11
CA TYR A 228 7.19 17.49 -13.52
C TYR A 228 6.22 18.38 -14.25
N ARG A 229 6.75 19.17 -15.17
CA ARG A 229 5.99 19.96 -16.12
C ARG A 229 6.11 19.32 -17.49
N ASP A 230 4.98 18.99 -18.10
CA ASP A 230 4.99 18.50 -19.47
C ASP A 230 5.47 19.61 -20.42
N PHE A 231 6.49 19.33 -21.24
CA PHE A 231 7.03 20.28 -22.19
C PHE A 231 6.03 20.63 -23.31
N ARG A 232 5.17 19.69 -23.70
CA ARG A 232 4.14 19.84 -24.73
C ARG A 232 2.87 20.48 -24.19
N SER A 233 2.59 20.33 -22.90
CA SER A 233 1.47 21.00 -22.23
C SER A 233 1.97 21.66 -20.94
N PRO A 234 2.47 22.91 -21.00
CA PRO A 234 3.06 23.57 -19.84
C PRO A 234 2.09 23.87 -18.69
N ILE A 235 0.79 23.62 -18.90
CA ILE A 235 -0.28 23.72 -17.90
C ILE A 235 -0.42 22.39 -17.13
N LEU A 236 0.02 21.27 -17.71
CA LEU A 236 0.00 19.97 -17.08
C LEU A 236 1.22 19.82 -16.16
N VAL A 237 0.97 19.97 -14.86
CA VAL A 237 1.96 19.75 -13.80
C VAL A 237 1.53 18.53 -13.01
N SER A 238 2.40 17.52 -12.91
CA SER A 238 2.12 16.27 -12.22
C SER A 238 3.14 16.02 -11.11
N PRO A 239 2.71 15.51 -9.93
CA PRO A 239 3.64 15.19 -8.85
C PRO A 239 4.55 14.01 -9.26
N LEU A 240 5.83 14.08 -8.91
CA LEU A 240 6.75 12.96 -8.98
C LEU A 240 6.42 11.99 -7.83
N ILE A 241 5.98 10.78 -8.18
CA ILE A 241 5.68 9.68 -7.25
C ILE A 241 6.39 8.42 -7.77
N ILE A 242 7.17 7.77 -6.90
CA ILE A 242 7.86 6.52 -7.25
C ILE A 242 6.91 5.33 -7.10
N ARG A 243 6.40 4.79 -8.21
CA ARG A 243 5.47 3.65 -8.20
C ARG A 243 6.16 2.31 -8.42
N GLN A 244 7.35 2.31 -9.00
CA GLN A 244 8.10 1.09 -9.31
C GLN A 244 8.44 0.35 -8.01
N GLN A 245 8.32 -0.97 -8.06
CA GLN A 245 8.54 -1.86 -6.92
C GLN A 245 9.97 -2.44 -6.93
N VAL A 246 10.42 -2.83 -8.12
CA VAL A 246 11.74 -3.39 -8.34
C VAL A 246 12.34 -2.82 -9.62
N CYS A 247 13.66 -2.62 -9.61
CA CYS A 247 14.42 -2.22 -10.77
C CYS A 247 15.64 -3.12 -10.93
N LEU A 248 15.77 -3.73 -12.10
CA LEU A 248 16.78 -4.73 -12.43
C LEU A 248 17.66 -4.24 -13.57
N PRO A 249 18.90 -4.73 -13.69
CA PRO A 249 19.74 -4.43 -14.84
C PRO A 249 19.12 -4.96 -16.14
N THR A 250 19.34 -4.23 -17.23
CA THR A 250 18.99 -4.72 -18.58
C THR A 250 19.89 -5.91 -18.95
N PRO A 251 19.51 -6.73 -19.95
CA PRO A 251 20.29 -7.92 -20.34
C PRO A 251 21.75 -7.65 -20.69
N LEU A 252 22.07 -6.43 -21.13
CA LEU A 252 23.43 -5.98 -21.46
C LEU A 252 24.32 -5.81 -20.21
N TYR A 253 23.74 -5.36 -19.10
CA TYR A 253 24.48 -4.99 -17.89
C TYR A 253 24.34 -6.01 -16.75
N LYS A 254 23.47 -7.02 -16.87
CA LYS A 254 23.16 -8.00 -15.80
C LYS A 254 24.34 -8.79 -15.23
N ARG A 255 25.47 -8.85 -15.93
CA ARG A 255 26.68 -9.56 -15.48
C ARG A 255 27.59 -8.69 -14.60
N LEU A 256 27.32 -7.40 -14.46
CA LEU A 256 28.12 -6.50 -13.65
C LEU A 256 27.85 -6.72 -12.15
N PRO A 257 28.86 -7.01 -11.32
CA PRO A 257 28.66 -7.18 -9.89
C PRO A 257 28.05 -5.94 -9.23
N GLY A 258 27.04 -6.13 -8.39
CA GLY A 258 26.38 -5.06 -7.64
C GLY A 258 25.39 -4.19 -8.43
N ILE A 259 25.22 -4.45 -9.74
CA ILE A 259 24.35 -3.63 -10.59
C ILE A 259 22.87 -3.73 -10.20
N GLU A 260 22.41 -4.87 -9.67
CA GLU A 260 21.04 -5.04 -9.18
C GLU A 260 20.74 -4.07 -8.04
N ASN A 261 21.62 -4.02 -7.03
CA ASN A 261 21.47 -3.07 -5.93
C ASN A 261 21.60 -1.62 -6.41
N TRP A 262 22.47 -1.37 -7.39
CA TRP A 262 22.60 -0.04 -8.00
C TRP A 262 21.30 0.38 -8.70
N CYS A 263 20.70 -0.50 -9.51
CA CYS A 263 19.43 -0.24 -10.19
C CYS A 263 18.30 -0.02 -9.19
N GLN A 264 18.15 -0.89 -8.19
CA GLN A 264 17.14 -0.74 -7.16
C GLN A 264 17.26 0.61 -6.45
N THR A 265 18.47 0.94 -5.99
CA THR A 265 18.71 2.17 -5.21
C THR A 265 18.57 3.42 -6.07
N ASN A 266 19.16 3.44 -7.26
CA ASN A 266 19.24 4.65 -8.07
C ASN A 266 18.00 4.91 -8.93
N CYS A 267 17.24 3.87 -9.30
CA CYS A 267 15.97 4.09 -9.99
C CYS A 267 14.84 4.44 -9.02
N LEU A 268 14.86 3.94 -7.78
CA LEU A 268 13.80 4.20 -6.81
C LEU A 268 14.10 5.35 -5.84
N ARG A 269 15.33 5.85 -5.75
CA ARG A 269 15.61 7.08 -4.97
C ARG A 269 14.73 8.25 -5.42
N TYR A 270 14.55 9.21 -4.53
CA TYR A 270 13.79 10.42 -4.80
C TYR A 270 14.71 11.65 -4.88
N PRO A 271 14.85 12.32 -6.05
CA PRO A 271 14.36 11.93 -7.36
C PRO A 271 15.20 10.78 -7.99
N PRO A 272 14.61 10.00 -8.92
CA PRO A 272 15.30 8.92 -9.62
C PRO A 272 16.53 9.42 -10.36
N ASN A 273 17.58 8.60 -10.37
CA ASN A 273 18.82 8.88 -11.08
C ASN A 273 19.40 7.59 -11.68
N CYS A 274 18.69 6.99 -12.62
CA CYS A 274 19.17 5.83 -13.33
C CYS A 274 18.93 5.95 -14.84
N SER A 275 19.76 5.25 -15.62
CA SER A 275 19.64 5.23 -17.07
C SER A 275 18.76 4.05 -17.53
N PRO A 276 17.78 4.27 -18.43
CA PRO A 276 16.98 3.19 -19.00
C PRO A 276 17.80 2.23 -19.88
N MET A 277 19.03 2.60 -20.29
CA MET A 277 19.94 1.69 -20.98
C MET A 277 20.55 0.65 -20.03
N ILE A 278 20.71 1.01 -18.75
CA ILE A 278 21.38 0.20 -17.74
C ILE A 278 20.35 -0.58 -16.92
N CYS A 279 19.24 0.06 -16.55
CA CYS A 279 18.23 -0.50 -15.66
C CYS A 279 16.84 -0.45 -16.30
N GLN A 280 16.03 -1.43 -15.96
CA GLN A 280 14.61 -1.51 -16.29
C GLN A 280 13.81 -1.77 -15.01
N CYS A 281 12.64 -1.16 -14.89
CA CYS A 281 11.75 -1.34 -13.74
C CYS A 281 10.44 -1.95 -14.26
N PRO A 282 10.38 -3.29 -14.41
CA PRO A 282 9.22 -3.91 -15.02
C PRO A 282 8.00 -3.77 -14.13
N GLU A 283 6.84 -3.63 -14.77
CA GLU A 283 5.56 -3.51 -14.08
C GLU A 283 4.58 -4.62 -14.46
N VAL A 284 4.87 -5.33 -15.55
CA VAL A 284 4.08 -6.44 -16.06
C VAL A 284 4.98 -7.66 -16.17
N CYS A 285 4.42 -8.82 -15.85
CA CYS A 285 5.07 -10.11 -16.05
C CYS A 285 4.08 -11.08 -16.67
N ASP A 286 4.53 -11.79 -17.69
CA ASP A 286 3.80 -12.86 -18.34
C ASP A 286 4.47 -14.20 -18.06
N ALA A 287 3.68 -15.24 -17.84
CA ALA A 287 4.18 -16.60 -17.71
C ALA A 287 4.57 -17.16 -19.08
N ILE A 288 5.74 -17.77 -19.15
CA ILE A 288 6.31 -18.35 -20.36
C ILE A 288 6.69 -19.82 -20.13
N GLY A 289 6.99 -20.52 -21.23
CA GLY A 289 7.48 -21.90 -21.16
C GLY A 289 6.42 -22.82 -20.56
N GLU A 290 6.79 -23.59 -19.54
CA GLU A 290 5.86 -24.57 -18.94
C GLU A 290 4.64 -23.96 -18.24
N LEU A 291 4.71 -22.67 -17.87
CA LEU A 291 3.63 -21.96 -17.18
C LEU A 291 2.69 -21.21 -18.14
N GLU A 292 3.05 -21.10 -19.41
CA GLU A 292 2.29 -20.34 -20.41
C GLU A 292 0.84 -20.85 -20.51
N GLY A 293 -0.12 -19.92 -20.52
CA GLY A 293 -1.55 -20.22 -20.61
C GLY A 293 -2.20 -20.85 -19.37
N ARG A 294 -1.44 -21.11 -18.30
CA ARG A 294 -2.01 -21.64 -17.04
C ARG A 294 -2.68 -20.52 -16.25
N ALA A 295 -3.90 -20.80 -15.77
CA ALA A 295 -4.64 -19.86 -14.92
C ALA A 295 -3.82 -19.49 -13.67
N GLY A 296 -3.70 -18.19 -13.40
CA GLY A 296 -2.95 -17.65 -12.25
C GLY A 296 -1.43 -17.60 -12.42
N ALA A 297 -0.86 -18.12 -13.51
CA ALA A 297 0.60 -18.17 -13.68
C ALA A 297 1.25 -16.78 -13.82
N ASP A 298 0.63 -15.83 -14.50
CA ASP A 298 1.20 -14.48 -14.59
C ASP A 298 1.17 -13.77 -13.23
N VAL A 299 0.19 -14.09 -12.36
CA VAL A 299 0.15 -13.57 -10.98
C VAL A 299 1.33 -14.13 -10.19
N TYR A 300 1.58 -15.44 -10.30
CA TYR A 300 2.78 -16.05 -9.75
C TYR A 300 4.07 -15.37 -10.26
N CYS A 301 4.13 -15.03 -11.55
CA CYS A 301 5.27 -14.30 -12.09
C CYS A 301 5.41 -12.89 -11.52
N LEU A 302 4.31 -12.14 -11.38
CA LEU A 302 4.33 -10.83 -10.72
C LEU A 302 4.84 -10.96 -9.27
N ASP A 303 4.31 -11.90 -8.50
CA ASP A 303 4.69 -12.11 -7.09
C ASP A 303 6.15 -12.55 -6.91
N LYS A 304 6.72 -13.25 -7.90
CA LYS A 304 8.12 -13.69 -7.85
C LYS A 304 9.09 -12.69 -8.45
N CYS A 305 8.67 -11.93 -9.44
CA CYS A 305 9.56 -11.06 -10.19
C CYS A 305 9.48 -9.59 -9.77
N VAL A 306 8.28 -9.07 -9.50
CA VAL A 306 8.01 -7.67 -9.13
C VAL A 306 7.99 -7.51 -7.60
N VAL A 307 9.00 -8.09 -6.95
CA VAL A 307 9.20 -8.09 -5.50
C VAL A 307 10.68 -7.80 -5.20
N TYR A 308 10.99 -7.32 -3.99
CA TYR A 308 12.37 -7.07 -3.57
C TYR A 308 12.77 -7.94 -2.36
N PRO A 309 13.88 -8.70 -2.44
CA PRO A 309 14.68 -8.96 -3.65
C PRO A 309 13.90 -9.82 -4.66
N SER A 310 14.14 -9.61 -5.96
CA SER A 310 13.46 -10.36 -7.02
C SER A 310 13.89 -11.83 -6.99
N GLN A 311 12.92 -12.74 -7.09
CA GLN A 311 13.12 -14.19 -7.15
C GLN A 311 12.63 -14.75 -8.50
N CYS A 312 12.76 -13.95 -9.55
CA CYS A 312 12.15 -14.22 -10.85
C CYS A 312 12.72 -15.47 -11.53
N PRO A 313 11.92 -16.52 -11.79
CA PRO A 313 12.37 -17.68 -12.55
C PRO A 313 12.40 -17.34 -14.05
N ALA A 314 13.58 -16.99 -14.56
CA ALA A 314 13.76 -16.44 -15.92
C ALA A 314 13.37 -17.39 -17.07
N ASP A 315 13.25 -18.69 -16.79
CA ASP A 315 12.80 -19.73 -17.73
C ASP A 315 11.26 -19.87 -17.77
N ARG A 316 10.57 -19.33 -16.77
CA ARG A 316 9.11 -19.48 -16.57
C ARG A 316 8.36 -18.15 -16.55
N CYS A 317 9.06 -17.04 -16.39
CA CYS A 317 8.49 -15.71 -16.29
C CYS A 317 9.27 -14.69 -17.13
N ARG A 318 8.56 -13.82 -17.84
CA ARG A 318 9.12 -12.69 -18.59
C ARG A 318 8.47 -11.40 -18.14
N CYS A 319 9.27 -10.43 -17.71
CA CYS A 319 8.79 -9.15 -17.23
C CYS A 319 9.32 -7.97 -18.06
N TYR A 320 8.50 -6.93 -18.19
CA TYR A 320 8.78 -5.72 -18.95
C TYR A 320 8.10 -4.48 -18.35
#